data_AF-A0A527H9C2-F1
#
_entry.id   AF-A0A527H9C2-F1
#
_cell.length_a   1.000
_cell.length_b   1.000
_cell.length_c   1.000
_cell.angle_alpha   90.00
_cell.angle_beta   90.00
_cell.angle_gamma   90.00
#
_symmetry.space_group_name_H-M   'P 1'
#
loop_
_entity.id
_entity.type
_entity.pdbx_description
1 polymer ?
#
loop_
_entity_poly.entity_id
_entity_poly.type
_entity_poly.pdbx_seq_one_letter_code
_entity_poly.pdbx_strand_id
1 'polypeptide(L)'
;LIGESKYGANFQHYDYVNPNAPKGGTLNRVVIGTYDNFNPYIVQGSPAAGLVGFGGGLLYDTLMEQATDEGSTSHPLIADAYKYPDDYSSATYRL
;
A
#
# COMPACT_ATOMS: atom_id res chain seq x y z
N LEU A 1 -2.86 11.38 -11.93
CA LEU A 1 -3.24 12.80 -11.70
C LEU A 1 -2.09 13.74 -12.04
N ILE A 2 -0.86 13.29 -11.81
CA ILE A 2 0.39 13.93 -12.24
C ILE A 2 1.01 13.03 -13.33
N GLY A 3 2.04 13.50 -14.05
CA GLY A 3 2.64 12.86 -15.24
C GLY A 3 3.29 11.49 -15.03
N GLU A 4 4.23 11.13 -15.91
CA GLU A 4 4.92 9.83 -15.81
C GLU A 4 5.66 9.68 -14.47
N SER A 5 5.60 8.49 -13.88
CA SER A 5 6.34 8.15 -12.65
C SER A 5 7.85 8.21 -12.92
N LYS A 6 8.61 8.64 -11.92
CA LYS A 6 10.08 8.57 -11.96
C LYS A 6 10.59 7.12 -12.03
N TYR A 7 9.78 6.16 -11.59
CA TYR A 7 10.08 4.74 -11.70
C TYR A 7 9.63 4.23 -13.07
N GLY A 8 10.60 3.91 -13.94
CA GLY A 8 10.34 3.42 -15.28
C GLY A 8 9.80 1.98 -15.32
N ALA A 9 9.56 1.47 -16.52
CA ALA A 9 8.98 0.13 -16.75
C ALA A 9 9.75 -1.05 -16.13
N ASN A 10 11.04 -0.87 -15.84
CA ASN A 10 11.89 -1.90 -15.22
C ASN A 10 12.04 -1.74 -13.70
N PHE A 11 11.14 -1.01 -13.05
CA PHE A 11 11.11 -0.79 -11.59
C PHE A 11 11.25 -2.10 -10.80
N GLN A 12 12.20 -2.16 -9.86
CA GLN A 12 12.45 -3.32 -8.99
C GLN A 12 12.21 -3.01 -7.51
N HIS A 13 12.48 -1.77 -7.09
CA HIS A 13 12.29 -1.30 -5.73
C HIS A 13 12.22 0.23 -5.72
N TYR A 14 11.53 0.79 -4.73
CA TYR A 14 11.54 2.22 -4.47
C TYR A 14 12.94 2.71 -4.09
N ASP A 15 13.25 3.98 -4.38
CA ASP A 15 14.55 4.59 -4.07
C ASP A 15 14.80 4.69 -2.55
N TYR A 16 13.73 4.78 -1.78
CA TYR A 16 13.76 4.87 -0.32
C TYR A 16 13.90 3.50 0.38
N VAL A 17 14.04 2.40 -0.39
CA VAL A 17 14.23 1.05 0.14
C VAL A 17 15.71 0.68 0.16
N ASN A 18 16.16 0.08 1.24
CA ASN A 18 17.45 -0.63 1.27
C ASN A 18 17.26 -2.06 0.74
N PRO A 19 17.69 -2.39 -0.49
CA PRO A 19 17.53 -3.74 -1.05
C PRO A 19 18.34 -4.80 -0.29
N ASN A 20 19.38 -4.38 0.43
CA ASN A 20 20.25 -5.23 1.23
C ASN A 20 19.88 -5.23 2.72
N ALA A 21 18.65 -4.84 3.07
CA ALA A 21 18.20 -4.82 4.45
C ALA A 21 18.35 -6.21 5.09
N PRO A 22 19.05 -6.33 6.24
CA PRO A 22 19.15 -7.59 6.96
C PRO A 22 17.78 -8.17 7.26
N LYS A 23 17.60 -9.47 7.02
CA LYS A 23 16.34 -10.17 7.28
C LYS A 23 16.41 -10.88 8.63
N GLY A 24 15.36 -10.72 9.43
CA GLY A 24 15.23 -11.32 10.76
C GLY A 24 15.20 -10.30 11.91
N GLY A 25 15.16 -10.82 13.13
CA GLY A 25 14.96 -10.03 14.35
C GLY A 25 13.49 -9.80 14.71
N THR A 26 13.26 -9.10 15.83
CA THR A 26 11.91 -8.80 16.35
C THR A 26 11.76 -7.30 16.55
N LEU A 27 10.75 -6.71 15.92
CA LEU A 27 10.35 -5.32 16.12
C LEU A 27 9.29 -5.23 17.22
N ASN A 28 9.64 -4.64 18.36
CA ASN A 28 8.69 -4.31 19.43
C ASN A 28 8.37 -2.81 19.38
N ARG A 29 7.08 -2.45 19.26
CA ARG A 29 6.63 -1.06 19.19
C ARG A 29 5.57 -0.77 20.25
N VAL A 30 5.60 0.44 20.78
CA VAL A 30 4.55 0.98 21.65
C VAL A 30 3.57 1.77 20.80
N VAL A 31 2.28 1.62 21.09
CA VAL A 31 1.20 2.42 20.51
C VAL A 31 0.35 2.97 21.64
N ILE A 32 -0.03 4.25 21.53
CA ILE A 32 -0.84 4.94 22.52
C ILE A 32 -2.31 4.58 22.29
N GLY A 33 -3.02 4.21 23.36
CA GLY A 33 -4.45 3.85 23.32
C GLY A 33 -4.72 2.36 23.59
N THR A 34 -5.89 1.89 23.20
CA THR A 34 -6.30 0.47 23.27
C THR A 34 -7.01 0.08 21.97
N TYR A 35 -7.27 -1.21 21.79
CA TYR A 35 -8.08 -1.75 20.72
C TYR A 35 -9.18 -2.65 21.30
N ASP A 36 -10.26 -2.82 20.55
CA ASP A 36 -11.36 -3.74 20.86
C ASP A 36 -11.82 -4.53 19.62
N ASN A 37 -11.19 -4.32 18.46
CA ASN A 37 -11.53 -4.97 17.21
C ASN A 37 -10.29 -5.26 16.34
N PHE A 38 -10.40 -6.25 15.44
CA PHE A 38 -9.36 -6.62 14.47
C PHE A 38 -9.79 -6.35 13.01
N ASN A 39 -10.98 -5.81 12.78
CA ASN A 39 -11.44 -5.39 11.46
C ASN A 39 -11.31 -3.86 11.34
N PRO A 40 -10.39 -3.33 10.52
CA PRO A 40 -10.18 -1.88 10.39
C PRO A 40 -11.21 -1.18 9.49
N TYR A 41 -12.19 -1.90 8.92
CA TYR A 41 -13.11 -1.38 7.90
C TYR A 41 -14.54 -1.13 8.41
N ILE A 42 -14.78 -1.30 9.71
CA ILE A 42 -16.09 -1.07 10.33
C ILE A 42 -16.19 0.33 10.94
N VAL A 43 -17.42 0.82 11.09
CA VAL A 43 -17.69 2.18 11.62
C VAL A 43 -17.45 2.28 13.12
N GLN A 44 -17.66 1.21 13.88
CA GLN A 44 -17.59 1.19 15.35
C GLN A 44 -16.52 0.23 15.84
N GLY A 45 -15.79 0.65 16.88
CA GLY A 45 -14.64 -0.07 17.43
C GLY A 45 -13.32 0.57 17.03
N SER A 46 -12.25 0.20 17.73
CA SER A 46 -10.88 0.67 17.50
C SER A 46 -10.01 -0.50 17.03
N PRO A 47 -9.45 -0.45 15.81
CA PRO A 47 -8.63 -1.54 15.28
C PRO A 47 -7.30 -1.66 16.02
N ALA A 48 -6.82 -2.89 16.14
CA ALA A 48 -5.47 -3.16 16.64
C ALA A 48 -4.39 -2.48 15.79
N ALA A 49 -3.29 -2.06 16.42
CA ALA A 49 -2.16 -1.43 15.74
C ALA A 49 -1.61 -2.30 14.60
N GLY A 50 -1.30 -1.67 13.46
CA GLY A 50 -0.86 -2.37 12.25
C GLY A 50 -2.00 -2.79 11.33
N LEU A 51 -3.26 -2.77 11.80
CA LEU A 51 -4.45 -2.92 10.98
C LEU A 51 -5.02 -1.53 10.70
N VAL A 52 -4.82 -1.04 9.48
CA VAL A 52 -5.19 0.32 9.07
C VAL A 52 -6.32 0.28 8.04
N GLY A 53 -7.20 1.28 8.10
CA GLY A 53 -8.35 1.39 7.19
C GLY A 53 -7.99 1.82 5.76
N PHE A 54 -6.72 2.11 5.49
CA PHE A 54 -6.21 2.49 4.18
C PHE A 54 -4.83 1.85 3.94
N GLY A 55 -4.54 1.41 2.72
CA GLY A 55 -3.22 0.86 2.35
C GLY A 55 -2.91 -0.52 2.92
N GLY A 56 -3.92 -1.27 3.38
CA GLY A 56 -3.79 -2.69 3.69
C GLY A 56 -3.10 -3.05 5.03
N GLY A 57 -2.22 -2.19 5.53
CA GLY A 57 -1.53 -2.40 6.79
C GLY A 57 -0.59 -3.60 6.76
N LEU A 58 -0.54 -4.36 7.86
CA LEU A 58 0.36 -5.51 7.97
C LEU A 58 -0.27 -6.83 7.51
N LEU A 59 -1.58 -6.85 7.21
CA LEU A 59 -2.33 -8.09 6.99
C LEU A 59 -3.11 -8.14 5.67
N TYR A 60 -3.59 -6.99 5.19
CA TYR A 60 -4.37 -6.93 3.96
C TYR A 60 -3.52 -6.33 2.86
N ASP A 61 -3.65 -6.84 1.64
CA ASP A 61 -3.01 -6.26 0.47
C ASP A 61 -4.03 -5.46 -0.36
N THR A 62 -3.57 -4.38 -0.98
CA THR A 62 -4.32 -3.62 -2.00
C THR A 62 -4.00 -4.13 -3.41
N LEU A 63 -4.78 -3.70 -4.41
CA LEU A 63 -4.46 -4.02 -5.80
C LEU A 63 -3.12 -3.39 -6.24
N MET A 64 -2.87 -2.16 -5.77
CA MET A 64 -1.68 -1.35 -6.09
C MET A 64 -1.17 -0.69 -4.81
N GLU A 65 0.14 -0.48 -4.71
CA GLU A 65 0.79 0.18 -3.57
C GLU A 65 1.11 1.63 -3.89
N GLN A 66 0.87 2.55 -2.96
CA GLN A 66 1.14 3.97 -3.17
C GLN A 66 2.62 4.29 -2.91
N ALA A 67 3.25 5.00 -3.86
CA ALA A 67 4.60 5.53 -3.68
C ALA A 67 4.58 6.64 -2.61
N THR A 68 5.43 6.56 -1.59
CA THR A 68 5.48 7.59 -0.53
C THR A 68 6.24 8.85 -0.93
N ASP A 69 6.97 8.79 -2.04
CA ASP A 69 7.80 9.88 -2.57
C ASP A 69 7.28 10.45 -3.89
N GLU A 70 6.13 9.98 -4.36
CA GLU A 70 5.45 10.50 -5.55
C GLU A 70 3.96 10.75 -5.27
N GLY A 71 3.50 11.96 -5.55
CA GLY A 71 2.10 12.33 -5.36
C GLY A 71 1.18 11.62 -6.35
N SER A 72 0.14 10.97 -5.84
CA SER A 72 -0.90 10.31 -6.67
C SER A 72 -0.35 9.26 -7.65
N THR A 73 0.74 8.59 -7.29
CA THR A 73 1.34 7.49 -8.06
C THR A 73 1.25 6.19 -7.26
N SER A 74 0.88 5.11 -7.94
CA SER A 74 0.86 3.76 -7.37
C SER A 74 1.48 2.76 -8.34
N HIS A 75 2.16 1.75 -7.80
CA HIS A 75 2.79 0.67 -8.55
C HIS A 75 2.14 -0.68 -8.21
N PRO A 76 2.30 -1.71 -9.06
CA PRO A 76 1.71 -3.04 -8.85
C PRO A 76 1.96 -3.60 -7.43
N LEU A 77 0.91 -4.16 -6.82
CA LEU A 77 1.01 -5.00 -5.63
C LEU A 77 0.40 -6.39 -5.92
N ILE A 78 -0.91 -6.58 -5.72
CA ILE A 78 -1.58 -7.83 -6.15
C ILE A 78 -1.92 -7.78 -7.64
N ALA A 79 -2.19 -6.61 -8.20
CA ALA A 79 -2.57 -6.50 -9.60
C ALA A 79 -1.33 -6.44 -10.52
N ASP A 80 -1.15 -7.48 -11.33
CA ASP A 80 -0.14 -7.57 -12.39
C ASP A 80 -0.27 -6.50 -13.49
N ALA A 81 -1.48 -6.02 -13.75
CA ALA A 81 -1.71 -4.96 -14.73
C ALA A 81 -2.98 -4.16 -14.43
N TYR A 82 -3.03 -2.94 -14.95
CA TYR A 82 -4.22 -2.10 -14.91
C TYR A 82 -4.41 -1.35 -16.23
N LYS A 83 -5.67 -1.02 -16.54
CA LYS A 83 -6.03 -0.11 -17.63
C LYS A 83 -7.28 0.69 -17.26
N TYR A 84 -7.42 1.86 -17.87
CA TYR A 84 -8.58 2.73 -17.75
C TYR A 84 -8.80 3.46 -19.09
N PRO A 85 -10.04 3.80 -19.45
CA PRO A 85 -10.34 4.65 -20.60
C PRO A 85 -9.98 6.13 -20.32
N ASP A 86 -9.82 6.93 -21.38
CA ASP A 86 -9.43 8.36 -21.27
C ASP A 86 -10.41 9.21 -20.44
N ASP A 87 -11.66 8.78 -20.31
CA ASP A 87 -12.69 9.43 -19.49
C ASP A 87 -12.72 8.96 -18.02
N TYR A 88 -11.82 8.04 -17.65
CA TYR A 88 -11.72 7.43 -16.31
C TYR A 88 -13.00 6.77 -15.79
N SER A 89 -13.94 6.42 -16.69
CA SER A 89 -15.25 5.84 -16.32
C SER A 89 -15.17 4.43 -15.73
N SER A 90 -14.03 3.75 -15.88
CA SER A 90 -13.78 2.42 -15.33
C SER A 90 -12.30 2.21 -15.02
N ALA A 91 -12.02 1.22 -14.17
CA ALA A 91 -10.68 0.69 -13.97
C ALA A 91 -10.76 -0.83 -14.08
N THR A 92 -9.92 -1.41 -14.93
CA THR A 92 -9.78 -2.87 -15.06
C THR A 92 -8.43 -3.28 -14.53
N TYR A 93 -8.43 -4.22 -13.59
CA TYR A 93 -7.22 -4.83 -13.04
C TYR A 93 -7.13 -6.27 -13.49
N ARG A 94 -5.91 -6.72 -13.80
CA ARG A 94 -5.58 -8.13 -13.92
C ARG A 94 -4.77 -8.50 -12.67
N LEU A 95 -5.20 -9.57 -12.02
CA LEU A 95 -4.44 -10.23 -10.96
C LEU A 95 -3.41 -11.16 -11.59
#